data_AF-A0A1H3HGG3-F1
#
_entry.id   AF-A0A1H3HGG3-F1
#
_cell.length_a   1.000
_cell.length_b   1.000
_cell.length_c   1.000
_cell.angle_alpha   90.00
_cell.angle_beta   90.00
_cell.angle_gamma   90.00
#
_symmetry.space_group_name_H-M   'P 1'
#
loop_
_entity.id
_entity.type
_entity.pdbx_description
1 polymer ?
#
loop_
_entity_poly.entity_id
_entity_poly.type
_entity_poly.pdbx_seq_one_letter_code
_entity_poly.pdbx_strand_id
1 'polypeptide(L)'
;MKIRSTSIAVLAAVPLALAGCAAGPAQAPAPAPPPKAAAPSPEGVAWAGRMCGLVGGFAASQQQLPGVDKTNTATVKKTVIERIDSAVRSADDTINGLRGLGPAPIAGADAVNDGFQQGFTQVRDLLGSAAEKAKQVDPTNEKSFQEGMAAMQQELQKGQQLDLKDELAALEQNEELKAASRQAPECKQFFTPPQQQPPR
;
A
#
# COMPACT_ATOMS: atom_id res chain seq x y z
N MET A 1 -9.38 -31.23 -13.58
CA MET A 1 -9.23 -32.55 -14.24
C MET A 1 -7.74 -32.83 -14.42
N LYS A 2 -7.24 -33.92 -13.83
CA LYS A 2 -5.85 -34.37 -13.90
C LYS A 2 -5.70 -35.28 -15.11
N ILE A 3 -4.89 -34.91 -16.09
CA ILE A 3 -4.49 -35.81 -17.17
C ILE A 3 -3.01 -36.14 -16.98
N ARG A 4 -2.79 -37.40 -16.63
CA ARG A 4 -1.49 -38.02 -16.31
C ARG A 4 -0.75 -38.24 -17.64
N SER A 5 0.46 -37.68 -17.76
CA SER A 5 1.38 -37.99 -18.86
C SER A 5 2.06 -39.34 -18.61
N THR A 6 1.85 -40.28 -19.53
CA THR A 6 2.55 -41.56 -19.60
C THR A 6 3.93 -41.39 -20.21
N SER A 7 4.95 -41.92 -19.54
CA SER A 7 6.33 -42.04 -20.02
C SER A 7 6.63 -43.47 -20.47
N ILE A 8 7.81 -43.63 -21.10
CA ILE A 8 8.59 -44.85 -21.41
C ILE A 8 8.35 -45.38 -22.84
N ALA A 9 9.26 -45.09 -23.78
CA ALA A 9 10.51 -45.81 -24.16
C ALA A 9 10.19 -47.13 -24.91
N VAL A 10 10.81 -47.53 -26.01
CA VAL A 10 12.22 -47.72 -26.38
C VAL A 10 12.22 -48.03 -27.88
N LEU A 11 13.25 -47.67 -28.65
CA LEU A 11 13.85 -48.56 -29.66
C LEU A 11 15.16 -48.00 -30.20
N ALA A 12 16.21 -48.79 -29.98
CA ALA A 12 17.56 -48.59 -30.46
C ALA A 12 17.66 -48.80 -31.97
N ALA A 13 18.52 -48.00 -32.62
CA ALA A 13 19.21 -48.40 -33.85
C ALA A 13 20.44 -47.50 -34.06
N VAL A 14 21.62 -48.08 -33.86
CA VAL A 14 22.88 -47.57 -34.39
C VAL A 14 22.96 -48.01 -35.86
N PRO A 15 23.27 -47.08 -36.79
CA PRO A 15 24.23 -47.47 -37.83
C PRO A 15 25.24 -46.36 -38.17
N LEU A 16 26.51 -46.80 -38.21
CA LEU A 16 27.49 -46.62 -39.29
C LEU A 16 27.67 -45.22 -39.90
N ALA A 17 28.87 -44.69 -39.68
CA ALA A 17 29.45 -43.57 -40.38
C ALA A 17 29.53 -43.81 -41.91
N LEU A 18 29.00 -42.86 -42.67
CA LEU A 18 29.32 -42.62 -44.07
C LEU A 18 29.67 -41.14 -44.21
N ALA A 19 30.92 -40.87 -44.58
CA ALA A 19 31.40 -39.54 -44.94
C ALA A 19 30.70 -39.10 -46.24
N GLY A 20 30.04 -37.95 -46.20
CA GLY A 20 29.43 -37.31 -47.36
C GLY A 20 29.23 -35.83 -47.09
N CYS A 21 30.04 -34.97 -47.74
CA CYS A 21 29.86 -33.53 -47.75
C CYS A 21 28.56 -33.19 -48.49
N ALA A 22 27.54 -32.75 -47.75
CA ALA A 22 26.38 -32.05 -48.30
C ALA A 22 26.10 -30.84 -47.42
N ALA A 23 26.25 -29.65 -47.98
CA ALA A 23 25.91 -28.38 -47.34
C ALA A 23 24.39 -28.33 -47.11
N GLY A 24 23.96 -28.55 -45.86
CA GLY A 24 22.59 -28.35 -45.43
C GLY A 24 22.29 -26.85 -45.24
N PRO A 25 21.03 -26.40 -45.44
CA PRO A 25 20.66 -25.01 -45.30
C PRO A 25 20.91 -24.57 -43.85
N ALA A 26 21.52 -23.39 -43.69
CA ALA A 26 21.80 -22.79 -42.40
C ALA A 26 20.51 -22.76 -41.56
N GLN A 27 20.50 -23.47 -40.44
CA GLN A 27 19.45 -23.36 -39.44
C GLN A 27 19.43 -21.90 -38.96
N ALA A 28 18.30 -21.23 -39.15
CA ALA A 28 18.07 -19.91 -38.60
C ALA A 28 18.27 -19.99 -37.07
N PRO A 29 19.02 -19.05 -36.46
CA PRO A 29 19.23 -19.05 -35.02
C PRO A 29 17.87 -19.02 -34.30
N ALA A 30 17.73 -19.87 -33.28
CA ALA A 30 16.55 -19.89 -32.44
C ALA A 30 16.28 -18.48 -31.88
N PRO A 31 15.01 -18.03 -31.82
CA PRO A 31 14.68 -16.72 -31.27
C PRO A 31 15.21 -16.62 -29.85
N ALA A 32 15.92 -15.52 -29.56
CA ALA A 32 16.45 -15.26 -28.23
C ALA A 32 15.29 -15.30 -27.21
N PRO A 33 15.52 -15.89 -26.02
CA PRO A 33 14.51 -15.85 -24.96
C PRO A 33 14.12 -14.40 -24.68
N PRO A 34 12.84 -14.12 -24.42
CA PRO A 34 12.39 -12.76 -24.13
C PRO A 34 13.23 -12.20 -22.97
N PRO A 35 13.62 -10.90 -23.02
CA PRO A 35 14.42 -10.30 -21.98
C PRO A 35 13.70 -10.51 -20.63
N LYS A 36 14.39 -11.16 -19.71
CA LYS A 36 13.94 -11.30 -18.32
C LYS A 36 13.76 -9.88 -17.79
N ALA A 37 12.60 -9.57 -17.22
CA ALA A 37 12.37 -8.29 -16.57
C ALA A 37 13.55 -8.00 -15.64
N ALA A 38 14.20 -6.85 -15.83
CA ALA A 38 15.32 -6.46 -15.00
C ALA A 38 14.86 -6.43 -13.54
N ALA A 39 15.70 -6.95 -12.64
CA ALA A 39 15.44 -6.81 -11.21
C ALA A 39 15.38 -5.30 -10.87
N PRO A 40 14.50 -4.88 -9.94
CA PRO A 40 14.43 -3.48 -9.52
C PRO A 40 15.78 -3.02 -8.98
N SER A 41 16.14 -1.76 -9.24
CA SER A 41 17.37 -1.16 -8.74
C SER A 41 17.35 -1.04 -7.21
N PRO A 42 18.51 -1.09 -6.53
CA PRO A 42 18.60 -0.83 -5.09
C PRO A 42 17.99 0.52 -4.68
N GLU A 43 18.17 1.55 -5.51
CA GLU A 43 17.60 2.89 -5.30
C GLU A 43 16.07 2.86 -5.39
N GLY A 44 15.52 2.11 -6.35
CA GLY A 44 14.08 1.91 -6.48
C GLY A 44 13.48 1.18 -5.29
N VAL A 45 14.14 0.12 -4.80
CA VAL A 45 13.73 -0.60 -3.59
C VAL A 45 13.75 0.33 -2.37
N ALA A 46 14.81 1.12 -2.20
CA ALA A 46 14.93 2.06 -1.09
C ALA A 46 13.88 3.17 -1.15
N TRP A 47 13.61 3.73 -2.33
CA TRP A 47 12.58 4.76 -2.51
C TRP A 47 11.19 4.20 -2.19
N ALA A 48 10.85 3.02 -2.72
CA ALA A 48 9.57 2.36 -2.45
C ALA A 48 9.41 2.03 -0.96
N GLY A 49 10.47 1.55 -0.30
CA GLY A 49 10.48 1.28 1.14
C GLY A 49 10.20 2.53 1.98
N ARG A 50 10.81 3.67 1.65
CA ARG A 50 10.52 4.93 2.34
C ARG A 50 9.07 5.37 2.16
N MET A 51 8.54 5.30 0.94
CA MET A 51 7.12 5.60 0.67
C MET A 51 6.19 4.71 1.51
N CYS A 52 6.38 3.38 1.47
CA CYS A 52 5.60 2.44 2.26
C CYS A 52 5.74 2.68 3.78
N GLY A 53 6.94 3.02 4.24
CA GLY A 53 7.20 3.34 5.65
C GLY A 53 6.40 4.55 6.13
N LEU A 54 6.30 5.59 5.29
CA LEU A 54 5.48 6.78 5.58
C LEU A 54 3.99 6.43 5.64
N VAL A 55 3.46 5.76 4.60
CA VAL A 55 2.05 5.35 4.55
C VAL A 55 1.69 4.41 5.71
N GLY A 56 2.57 3.45 6.02
CA GLY A 56 2.37 2.49 7.11
C GLY A 56 2.52 3.12 8.49
N GLY A 57 3.39 4.13 8.62
CA GLY A 57 3.58 4.90 9.85
C GLY A 57 2.28 5.56 10.32
N PHE A 58 1.47 6.10 9.39
CA PHE A 58 0.14 6.58 9.72
C PHE A 58 -0.72 5.49 10.36
N ALA A 59 -0.88 4.33 9.69
CA ALA A 59 -1.72 3.24 10.20
C ALA A 59 -1.24 2.73 11.58
N ALA A 60 0.07 2.61 11.78
CA ALA A 60 0.66 2.24 13.05
C ALA A 60 0.36 3.27 14.15
N SER A 61 0.48 4.56 13.84
CA SER A 61 0.19 5.63 14.80
C SER A 61 -1.27 5.59 15.29
N GLN A 62 -2.23 5.27 14.40
CA GLN A 62 -3.65 5.18 14.77
C GLN A 62 -3.93 4.05 15.77
N GLN A 63 -3.13 2.97 15.70
CA GLN A 63 -3.24 1.82 16.60
C GLN A 63 -2.63 2.08 17.98
N GLN A 64 -1.75 3.06 18.09
CA GLN A 64 -1.07 3.44 19.34
C GLN A 64 -1.81 4.55 20.09
N LEU A 65 -2.89 5.10 19.52
CA LEU A 65 -3.68 6.13 20.17
C LEU A 65 -4.30 5.58 21.47
N PRO A 66 -4.20 6.33 22.59
CA PRO A 66 -4.82 5.93 23.83
C PRO A 66 -6.35 5.83 23.69
N GLY A 67 -6.96 4.99 24.53
CA GLY A 67 -8.40 4.86 24.60
C GLY A 67 -9.09 6.16 25.02
N VAL A 68 -10.38 6.27 24.68
CA VAL A 68 -11.22 7.39 25.14
C VAL A 68 -11.54 7.20 26.62
N ASP A 69 -11.23 8.21 27.44
CA ASP A 69 -11.60 8.24 28.85
C ASP A 69 -13.09 8.63 28.98
N LYS A 70 -13.87 7.73 29.58
CA LYS A 70 -15.33 7.84 29.72
C LYS A 70 -15.79 8.27 31.11
N THR A 71 -14.90 8.81 31.94
CA THR A 71 -15.21 9.21 33.32
C THR A 71 -16.33 10.25 33.39
N ASN A 72 -16.34 11.22 32.48
CA ASN A 72 -17.42 12.21 32.32
C ASN A 72 -17.38 12.81 30.91
N THR A 73 -18.45 13.51 30.52
CA THR A 73 -18.61 14.13 29.18
C THR A 73 -17.48 15.10 28.81
N ALA A 74 -17.01 15.92 29.75
CA ALA A 74 -15.90 16.85 29.51
C ALA A 74 -14.59 16.11 29.20
N THR A 75 -14.34 15.02 29.92
CA THR A 75 -13.16 14.16 29.74
C THR A 75 -13.24 13.36 28.45
N VAL A 76 -14.43 12.86 28.09
CA VAL A 76 -14.67 12.23 26.78
C VAL A 76 -14.39 13.21 25.66
N LYS A 77 -14.97 14.42 25.72
CA LYS A 77 -14.75 15.45 24.70
C LYS A 77 -13.26 15.74 24.53
N LYS A 78 -12.56 15.98 25.64
CA LYS A 78 -11.12 16.27 25.63
C LYS A 78 -10.31 15.15 24.97
N THR A 79 -10.48 13.91 25.43
CA THR A 79 -9.69 12.78 24.92
C THR A 79 -10.01 12.44 23.47
N VAL A 80 -11.25 12.65 23.02
CA VAL A 80 -11.61 12.52 21.60
C VAL A 80 -10.93 13.59 20.75
N ILE A 81 -10.92 14.86 21.18
CA ILE A 81 -10.24 15.94 20.45
C ILE A 81 -8.74 15.65 20.36
N GLU A 82 -8.09 15.29 21.47
CA GLU A 82 -6.66 14.97 21.50
C GLU A 82 -6.32 13.81 20.55
N ARG A 83 -7.19 12.80 20.47
CA ARG A 83 -7.03 11.67 19.56
C ARG A 83 -7.15 12.09 18.09
N ILE A 84 -8.16 12.89 17.75
CA ILE A 84 -8.34 13.38 16.37
C ILE A 84 -7.18 14.30 15.99
N ASP A 85 -6.76 15.22 16.86
CA ASP A 85 -5.64 16.12 16.62
C ASP A 85 -4.32 15.34 16.43
N SER A 86 -4.13 14.23 17.15
CA SER A 86 -2.98 13.34 16.92
C SER A 86 -3.04 12.66 15.55
N ALA A 87 -4.22 12.27 15.11
CA ALA A 87 -4.40 11.69 13.77
C ALA A 87 -4.17 12.73 12.67
N VAL A 88 -4.63 13.97 12.85
CA VAL A 88 -4.34 15.10 11.93
C VAL A 88 -2.83 15.30 11.78
N ARG A 89 -2.10 15.40 12.91
CA ARG A 89 -0.64 15.56 12.88
C ARG A 89 0.06 14.41 12.15
N SER A 90 -0.36 13.16 12.41
CA SER A 90 0.20 11.99 11.72
C SER A 90 -0.07 12.00 10.21
N ALA A 91 -1.24 12.48 9.78
CA ALA A 91 -1.53 12.68 8.36
C ALA A 91 -0.64 13.78 7.75
N ASP A 92 -0.46 14.91 8.44
CA ASP A 92 0.46 15.97 8.01
C ASP A 92 1.92 15.50 7.91
N ASP A 93 2.40 14.74 8.89
CA ASP A 93 3.74 14.17 8.88
C ASP A 93 3.93 13.22 7.69
N THR A 94 2.91 12.42 7.38
CA THR A 94 2.90 11.53 6.21
C THR A 94 2.96 12.34 4.92
N ILE A 95 2.11 13.36 4.75
CA ILE A 95 2.10 14.24 3.58
C ILE A 95 3.48 14.90 3.39
N ASN A 96 4.04 15.46 4.46
CA ASN A 96 5.33 16.15 4.41
C ASN A 96 6.46 15.17 4.08
N GLY A 97 6.44 13.96 4.66
CA GLY A 97 7.40 12.91 4.34
C GLY A 97 7.32 12.46 2.88
N LEU A 98 6.12 12.25 2.34
CA LEU A 98 5.91 11.86 0.94
C LEU A 98 6.40 12.94 -0.03
N ARG A 99 6.15 14.21 0.30
CA ARG A 99 6.66 15.37 -0.46
C ARG A 99 8.19 15.50 -0.38
N GLY A 100 8.79 14.97 0.70
CA GLY A 100 10.23 14.97 0.96
C GLY A 100 11.00 13.78 0.38
N LEU A 101 10.35 12.82 -0.30
CA LEU A 101 11.03 11.63 -0.85
C LEU A 101 12.03 11.94 -1.97
N GLY A 102 11.85 13.08 -2.64
CA GLY A 102 12.55 13.42 -3.88
C GLY A 102 12.05 12.60 -5.08
N PRO A 103 12.57 12.88 -6.29
CA PRO A 103 12.13 12.21 -7.51
C PRO A 103 12.28 10.69 -7.44
N ALA A 104 11.28 9.97 -7.92
CA ALA A 104 11.33 8.52 -7.96
C ALA A 104 12.34 8.04 -9.02
N PRO A 105 13.19 7.05 -8.69
CA PRO A 105 14.08 6.41 -9.66
C PRO A 105 13.34 5.40 -10.56
N ILE A 106 12.03 5.22 -10.37
CA ILE A 106 11.15 4.30 -11.10
C ILE A 106 10.16 5.14 -11.91
N ALA A 107 10.06 4.87 -13.21
CA ALA A 107 9.16 5.61 -14.09
C ALA A 107 7.69 5.50 -13.62
N GLY A 108 7.00 6.64 -13.54
CA GLY A 108 5.60 6.72 -13.12
C GLY A 108 5.34 6.57 -11.61
N ALA A 109 6.37 6.28 -10.80
CA ALA A 109 6.19 6.15 -9.35
C ALA A 109 5.93 7.50 -8.64
N ASP A 110 6.39 8.62 -9.21
CA ASP A 110 6.04 9.96 -8.69
C ASP A 110 4.53 10.21 -8.72
N ALA A 111 3.84 9.80 -9.79
CA ALA A 111 2.39 9.95 -9.89
C ALA A 111 1.63 9.14 -8.82
N VAL A 112 2.16 7.95 -8.46
CA VAL A 112 1.62 7.14 -7.36
C VAL A 112 1.84 7.85 -6.02
N ASN A 113 3.04 8.41 -5.79
CA ASN A 113 3.33 9.20 -4.59
C ASN A 113 2.44 10.43 -4.47
N ASP A 114 2.18 11.13 -5.57
CA ASP A 114 1.27 12.29 -5.61
C ASP A 114 -0.16 11.90 -5.27
N GLY A 115 -0.64 10.74 -5.76
CA GLY A 115 -1.92 10.17 -5.37
C GLY A 115 -2.01 9.95 -3.85
N PHE A 116 -0.99 9.32 -3.24
CA PHE A 116 -0.94 9.16 -1.79
C PHE A 116 -0.95 10.50 -1.05
N GLN A 117 -0.17 11.49 -1.51
CA GLN A 117 -0.18 12.83 -0.91
C GLN A 117 -1.58 13.47 -0.94
N GLN A 118 -2.30 13.34 -2.05
CA GLN A 118 -3.67 13.85 -2.20
C GLN A 118 -4.64 13.10 -1.28
N GLY A 119 -4.57 11.77 -1.25
CA GLY A 119 -5.40 10.95 -0.38
C GLY A 119 -5.20 11.29 1.11
N PHE A 120 -3.95 11.41 1.57
CA PHE A 120 -3.66 11.83 2.94
C PHE A 120 -4.09 13.27 3.24
N THR A 121 -4.04 14.17 2.25
CA THR A 121 -4.59 15.53 2.39
C THR A 121 -6.09 15.48 2.68
N GLN A 122 -6.84 14.66 1.94
CA GLN A 122 -8.28 14.47 2.19
C GLN A 122 -8.55 13.87 3.57
N VAL A 123 -7.75 12.90 4.00
CA VAL A 123 -7.84 12.31 5.34
C VAL A 123 -7.61 13.36 6.43
N ARG A 124 -6.57 14.19 6.29
CA ARG A 124 -6.28 15.27 7.23
C ARG A 124 -7.43 16.26 7.32
N ASP A 125 -7.95 16.71 6.18
CA ASP A 125 -9.00 17.74 6.12
C ASP A 125 -10.32 17.22 6.73
N LEU A 126 -10.62 15.93 6.51
CA LEU A 126 -11.73 15.24 7.16
C LEU A 126 -11.57 15.21 8.68
N LEU A 127 -10.40 14.77 9.17
CA LEU A 127 -10.10 14.70 10.60
C LEU A 127 -10.17 16.10 11.25
N GLY A 128 -9.62 17.11 10.58
CA GLY A 128 -9.71 18.51 11.01
C GLY A 128 -11.17 18.97 11.15
N SER A 129 -12.01 18.66 10.15
CA SER A 129 -13.45 18.98 10.19
C SER A 129 -14.17 18.29 11.35
N ALA A 130 -13.83 17.03 11.63
CA ALA A 130 -14.37 16.30 12.78
C ALA A 130 -13.90 16.88 14.12
N ALA A 131 -12.63 17.31 14.22
CA ALA A 131 -12.08 17.97 15.41
C ALA A 131 -12.83 19.28 15.71
N GLU A 132 -13.10 20.10 14.70
CA GLU A 132 -13.85 21.36 14.87
C GLU A 132 -15.27 21.10 15.37
N LYS A 133 -15.96 20.07 14.86
CA LYS A 133 -17.27 19.65 15.39
C LYS A 133 -17.16 19.22 16.86
N ALA A 134 -16.16 18.40 17.21
CA ALA A 134 -15.95 17.96 18.59
C ALA A 134 -15.70 19.16 19.53
N LYS A 135 -14.93 20.17 19.09
CA LYS A 135 -14.64 21.38 19.88
C LYS A 135 -15.90 22.18 20.20
N GLN A 136 -16.89 22.19 19.30
CA GLN A 136 -18.16 22.91 19.48
C GLN A 136 -19.16 22.21 20.42
N VAL A 137 -18.93 20.94 20.79
CA VAL A 137 -19.85 20.18 21.65
C VAL A 137 -19.91 20.76 23.07
N ASP A 138 -21.08 21.03 23.61
CA ASP A 138 -21.27 21.39 25.02
C ASP A 138 -21.22 20.13 25.91
N PRO A 139 -20.22 19.95 26.78
CA PRO A 139 -20.14 18.78 27.65
C PRO A 139 -21.10 18.86 28.86
N THR A 140 -21.70 20.00 29.15
CA THR A 140 -22.54 20.20 30.35
C THR A 140 -24.01 19.83 30.11
N ASN A 141 -24.43 19.73 28.85
CA ASN A 141 -25.76 19.31 28.45
C ASN A 141 -25.70 17.92 27.79
N GLU A 142 -26.29 16.91 28.41
CA GLU A 142 -26.22 15.53 27.93
C GLU A 142 -26.80 15.35 26.52
N LYS A 143 -27.93 16.00 26.23
CA LYS A 143 -28.57 15.89 24.90
C LYS A 143 -27.70 16.53 23.82
N SER A 144 -27.24 17.76 24.05
CA SER A 144 -26.35 18.46 23.12
C SER A 144 -25.01 17.75 22.97
N PHE A 145 -24.51 17.10 24.02
CA PHE A 145 -23.33 16.27 23.98
C PHE A 145 -23.52 15.08 23.04
N GLN A 146 -24.60 14.30 23.22
CA GLN A 146 -24.91 13.14 22.39
C GLN A 146 -25.08 13.54 20.91
N GLU A 147 -25.84 14.60 20.63
CA GLU A 147 -26.06 15.10 19.27
C GLU A 147 -24.76 15.58 18.62
N GLY A 148 -23.95 16.35 19.36
CA GLY A 148 -22.68 16.87 18.86
C GLY A 148 -21.65 15.78 18.58
N MET A 149 -21.54 14.78 19.46
CA MET A 149 -20.66 13.62 19.26
C MET A 149 -21.13 12.75 18.09
N ALA A 150 -22.44 12.57 17.91
CA ALA A 150 -22.99 11.88 16.75
C ALA A 150 -22.68 12.61 15.43
N ALA A 151 -22.80 13.94 15.40
CA ALA A 151 -22.46 14.74 14.22
C ALA A 151 -20.97 14.67 13.87
N MET A 152 -20.09 14.67 14.88
CA MET A 152 -18.66 14.43 14.66
C MET A 152 -18.39 13.02 14.11
N GLN A 153 -19.06 12.00 14.64
CA GLN A 153 -18.91 10.63 14.15
C GLN A 153 -19.43 10.48 12.70
N GLN A 154 -20.53 11.14 12.35
CA GLN A 154 -21.03 11.20 10.97
C GLN A 154 -20.04 11.88 10.03
N GLU A 155 -19.32 12.91 10.49
CA GLU A 155 -18.23 13.49 9.70
C GLU A 155 -17.15 12.45 9.44
N LEU A 156 -16.64 11.77 10.47
CA LEU A 156 -15.64 10.71 10.33
C LEU A 156 -16.09 9.56 9.41
N GLN A 157 -17.39 9.23 9.39
CA GLN A 157 -17.93 8.20 8.52
C GLN A 157 -17.81 8.53 7.03
N LYS A 158 -17.73 9.82 6.64
CA LYS A 158 -17.42 10.20 5.25
C LYS A 158 -16.04 9.69 4.82
N GLY A 159 -15.14 9.45 5.77
CA GLY A 159 -13.85 8.82 5.53
C GLY A 159 -13.92 7.41 4.95
N GLN A 160 -15.06 6.72 5.06
CA GLN A 160 -15.26 5.43 4.37
C GLN A 160 -15.25 5.56 2.84
N GLN A 161 -15.44 6.78 2.33
CA GLN A 161 -15.35 7.10 0.91
C GLN A 161 -13.92 7.51 0.50
N LEU A 162 -13.06 7.82 1.48
CA LEU A 162 -11.64 8.07 1.25
C LEU A 162 -10.93 6.73 1.19
N ASP A 163 -10.88 6.16 0.00
CA ASP A 163 -10.26 4.87 -0.23
C ASP A 163 -8.97 5.05 -1.02
N LEU A 164 -7.84 4.67 -0.41
CA LEU A 164 -6.53 4.69 -1.08
C LEU A 164 -6.32 3.49 -2.02
N LYS A 165 -7.40 2.76 -2.33
CA LYS A 165 -7.39 1.57 -3.19
C LYS A 165 -6.93 1.90 -4.61
N ASP A 166 -7.26 3.07 -5.12
CA ASP A 166 -6.87 3.45 -6.48
C ASP A 166 -5.35 3.69 -6.55
N GLU A 167 -4.75 4.30 -5.52
CA GLU A 167 -3.30 4.48 -5.40
C GLU A 167 -2.58 3.14 -5.21
N LEU A 168 -3.15 2.24 -4.39
CA LEU A 168 -2.64 0.89 -4.22
C LEU A 168 -2.74 0.08 -5.53
N ALA A 169 -3.83 0.23 -6.28
CA ALA A 169 -4.00 -0.40 -7.58
C ALA A 169 -3.01 0.16 -8.60
N ALA A 170 -2.76 1.47 -8.61
CA ALA A 170 -1.77 2.11 -9.47
C ALA A 170 -0.34 1.60 -9.15
N LEU A 171 -0.03 1.37 -7.87
CA LEU A 171 1.20 0.71 -7.45
C LEU A 171 1.31 -0.71 -8.03
N GLU A 172 0.25 -1.50 -7.95
CA GLU A 172 0.24 -2.89 -8.44
C GLU A 172 0.34 -3.02 -9.97
N GLN A 173 -0.20 -2.03 -10.70
CA GLN A 173 -0.15 -1.95 -12.16
C GLN A 173 1.24 -1.54 -12.68
N ASN A 174 2.05 -0.85 -11.88
CA ASN A 174 3.43 -0.54 -12.22
C ASN A 174 4.34 -1.72 -11.83
N GLU A 175 4.71 -2.54 -12.81
CA GLU A 175 5.49 -3.78 -12.57
C GLU A 175 6.84 -3.54 -11.87
N GLU A 176 7.54 -2.45 -12.22
CA GLU A 176 8.83 -2.11 -11.62
C GLU A 176 8.66 -1.63 -10.17
N LEU A 177 7.68 -0.76 -9.91
CA LEU A 177 7.35 -0.28 -8.58
C LEU A 177 6.83 -1.42 -7.69
N LYS A 178 6.00 -2.31 -8.22
CA LYS A 178 5.54 -3.52 -7.53
C LYS A 178 6.70 -4.43 -7.19
N ALA A 179 7.62 -4.67 -8.12
CA ALA A 179 8.80 -5.49 -7.88
C ALA A 179 9.70 -4.88 -6.79
N ALA A 180 9.94 -3.57 -6.85
CA ALA A 180 10.70 -2.84 -5.84
C ALA A 180 10.03 -2.90 -4.46
N SER A 181 8.71 -2.65 -4.40
CA SER A 181 7.92 -2.69 -3.17
C SER A 181 7.93 -4.09 -2.54
N ARG A 182 7.91 -5.17 -3.33
CA ARG A 182 8.00 -6.54 -2.80
C ARG A 182 9.35 -6.86 -2.15
N GLN A 183 10.41 -6.18 -2.56
CA GLN A 183 11.74 -6.35 -1.96
C GLN A 183 11.96 -5.44 -0.75
N ALA A 184 11.19 -4.34 -0.65
CA ALA A 184 11.26 -3.41 0.47
C ALA A 184 10.58 -3.99 1.74
N PRO A 185 11.30 -4.15 2.87
CA PRO A 185 10.74 -4.69 4.10
C PRO A 185 9.53 -3.90 4.64
N GLU A 186 9.54 -2.57 4.50
CA GLU A 186 8.52 -1.65 5.01
C GLU A 186 7.17 -1.83 4.30
N CYS A 187 7.19 -2.33 3.05
CA CYS A 187 5.98 -2.55 2.26
C CYS A 187 5.27 -3.88 2.58
N LYS A 188 5.90 -4.81 3.31
CA LYS A 188 5.35 -6.16 3.56
C LYS A 188 3.94 -6.15 4.16
N GLN A 189 3.64 -5.13 4.98
CA GLN A 189 2.34 -4.95 5.63
C GLN A 189 1.18 -4.79 4.63
N PHE A 190 1.45 -4.31 3.41
CA PHE A 190 0.43 -4.08 2.37
C PHE A 190 0.19 -5.30 1.46
N PHE A 191 1.12 -6.26 1.45
CA PHE A 191 1.04 -7.46 0.59
C PHE A 191 0.61 -8.73 1.34
N THR A 192 0.41 -8.64 2.65
CA THR A 192 -0.03 -9.78 3.47
C THR A 192 -1.56 -9.86 3.45
N PRO A 193 -2.19 -10.99 3.04
CA PRO A 193 -3.64 -11.11 3.03
C PRO A 193 -4.26 -10.90 4.43
N PRO A 194 -5.45 -10.27 4.54
CA PRO A 194 -6.10 -9.98 5.83
C PRO A 194 -6.28 -11.20 6.75
N GLN A 195 -6.32 -12.41 6.21
CA GLN A 195 -6.55 -13.65 6.96
C GLN A 195 -5.33 -14.15 7.76
N GLN A 196 -4.14 -13.55 7.60
CA GLN A 196 -2.93 -13.92 8.34
C GLN A 196 -2.59 -12.92 9.46
N GLN A 197 -3.42 -11.91 9.69
CA GLN A 197 -3.28 -11.05 10.87
C GLN A 197 -3.82 -11.82 12.09
N PRO A 198 -3.00 -12.10 13.12
CA PRO A 198 -3.49 -12.73 14.33
C PRO A 198 -4.61 -11.87 14.94
N PRO A 199 -5.66 -12.50 15.51
CA PRO A 199 -6.73 -11.74 16.15
C PRO A 199 -6.14 -10.84 17.24
N ARG A 200 -6.53 -9.57 17.21
CA ARG A 200 -6.25 -8.61 18.29
C ARG A 200 -7.26 -8.77 19.42
#